data_AF-A0A2I0U8Q4-F1
#
_entry.id   AF-A0A2I0U8Q4-F1
#
_cell.length_a   1.000
_cell.length_b   1.000
_cell.length_c   1.000
_cell.angle_alpha   90.00
_cell.angle_beta   90.00
_cell.angle_gamma   90.00
#
_symmetry.space_group_name_H-M   'P 1'
#
loop_
_entity.id
_entity.type
_entity.pdbx_description
1 polymer ?
#
loop_
_entity_poly.entity_id
_entity_poly.type
_entity_poly.pdbx_seq_one_letter_code
_entity_poly.pdbx_strand_id
1 'polypeptide(L)'
;MGHGRSSPGSASRESRDLCGGKGEVGVQLAGLAVIAFGLWLRFGGVMADFASDKRSPEYFFMGVYVLVGTGALMTTVGFFGCCGAARESQCLIGSFFACLLVIFAAEVTAGVFAFIGKKVAIQEAQKIYEDAYDDYMKNPVGKVNSTIYHYHSANCLVEIQNVIDANLHLVGIVGIAIAGTTIFGMIFSMVLCCAIRNTRNMI
;
A
#
# COMPACT_ATOMS: atom_id res chain seq x y z
N MET A 1 -53.65 24.21 12.63
CA MET A 1 -52.66 24.46 11.57
C MET A 1 -51.28 24.54 12.21
N GLY A 2 -50.55 23.42 12.23
CA GLY A 2 -49.18 23.35 12.70
C GLY A 2 -48.30 22.80 11.58
N HIS A 3 -47.45 23.68 11.02
CA HIS A 3 -46.49 23.35 9.97
C HIS A 3 -45.35 22.53 10.60
N GLY A 4 -45.34 21.22 10.37
CA GLY A 4 -44.20 20.36 10.70
C GLY A 4 -43.07 20.59 9.70
N ARG A 5 -42.07 21.40 10.07
CA ARG A 5 -40.78 21.46 9.37
C ARG A 5 -39.98 20.21 9.75
N SER A 6 -39.98 19.21 8.87
CA SER A 6 -39.00 18.12 8.91
C SER A 6 -37.61 18.72 8.74
N SER A 7 -36.80 18.69 9.81
CA SER A 7 -35.42 19.18 9.80
C SER A 7 -34.54 18.31 8.89
N PRO A 8 -33.78 18.88 7.93
CA PRO A 8 -32.83 18.14 7.08
C PRO A 8 -31.52 17.75 7.81
N GLY A 9 -31.50 17.76 9.16
CA GLY A 9 -30.31 17.61 10.00
C GLY A 9 -30.09 16.24 10.63
N SER A 10 -31.06 15.31 10.57
CA SER A 10 -30.98 13.98 11.17
C SER A 10 -30.36 12.93 10.24
N ALA A 11 -30.65 12.96 8.93
CA ALA A 11 -30.04 12.05 7.95
C ALA A 11 -28.52 12.28 7.78
N SER A 12 -28.04 13.51 8.01
CA SER A 12 -26.62 13.88 7.91
C SER A 12 -25.82 13.61 9.20
N ARG A 13 -26.46 13.20 10.29
CA ARG A 13 -25.79 12.69 11.51
C ARG A 13 -25.64 11.18 11.48
N GLU A 14 -26.66 10.45 10.98
CA GLU A 14 -26.60 8.99 10.82
C GLU A 14 -25.51 8.53 9.82
N SER A 15 -25.27 9.30 8.75
CA SER A 15 -24.12 9.07 7.83
C SER A 15 -22.74 9.30 8.47
N ARG A 16 -22.65 10.08 9.56
CA ARG A 16 -21.37 10.33 10.26
C ARG A 16 -21.00 9.22 11.24
N ASP A 17 -21.99 8.55 11.83
CA ASP A 17 -21.75 7.40 12.72
C ASP A 17 -21.45 6.11 11.94
N LEU A 18 -21.97 5.97 10.70
CA LEU A 18 -21.65 4.83 9.82
C LEU A 18 -20.19 4.83 9.30
N CYS A 19 -19.56 6.00 9.10
CA CYS A 19 -18.13 6.10 8.77
C CYS A 19 -17.22 6.05 10.03
N GLY A 20 -17.79 5.75 11.20
CA GLY A 20 -17.12 5.65 12.50
C GLY A 20 -16.92 4.22 13.02
N GLY A 21 -17.12 3.19 12.20
CA GLY A 21 -16.76 1.82 12.58
C GLY A 21 -15.26 1.73 12.86
N LYS A 22 -14.87 1.34 14.08
CA LYS A 22 -13.48 1.22 14.55
C LYS A 22 -12.53 0.43 13.60
N GLY A 23 -13.06 -0.31 12.61
CA GLY A 23 -12.29 -1.04 11.60
C GLY A 23 -11.96 -0.28 10.31
N GLU A 24 -12.80 0.65 9.83
CA GLU A 24 -12.59 1.31 8.51
C GLU A 24 -11.68 2.55 8.59
N VAL A 25 -11.64 3.22 9.74
CA VAL A 25 -10.75 4.37 9.99
C VAL A 25 -9.27 3.93 10.06
N GLY A 26 -9.01 2.66 10.38
CA GLY A 26 -7.66 2.12 10.52
C GLY A 26 -6.84 2.17 9.23
N VAL A 27 -7.46 1.85 8.09
CA VAL A 27 -6.75 1.82 6.79
C VAL A 27 -6.39 3.22 6.30
N GLN A 28 -7.26 4.21 6.51
CA GLN A 28 -6.98 5.61 6.14
C GLN A 28 -5.87 6.22 7.00
N LEU A 29 -5.89 5.96 8.32
CA LEU A 29 -4.82 6.41 9.22
C LEU A 29 -3.48 5.73 8.91
N ALA A 30 -3.51 4.43 8.59
CA ALA A 30 -2.32 3.70 8.18
C ALA A 30 -1.74 4.26 6.86
N GLY A 31 -2.59 4.56 5.87
CA GLY A 31 -2.16 5.16 4.60
C GLY A 31 -1.49 6.53 4.79
N LEU A 32 -2.10 7.41 5.58
CA LEU A 32 -1.53 8.72 5.90
C LEU A 32 -0.22 8.59 6.71
N ALA A 33 -0.13 7.64 7.63
CA ALA A 33 1.09 7.37 8.38
C ALA A 33 2.23 6.88 7.47
N VAL A 34 1.94 6.01 6.50
CA VAL A 34 2.92 5.53 5.51
C VAL A 34 3.40 6.67 4.62
N ILE A 35 2.50 7.54 4.15
CA ILE A 35 2.88 8.74 3.36
C ILE A 35 3.75 9.66 4.22
N ALA A 36 3.34 9.94 5.46
CA ALA A 36 4.10 10.77 6.38
C ALA A 36 5.49 10.19 6.65
N PHE A 37 5.60 8.87 6.81
CA PHE A 37 6.88 8.19 6.98
C PHE A 37 7.75 8.27 5.71
N GLY A 38 7.18 8.04 4.52
CA GLY A 38 7.91 8.18 3.25
C GLY A 38 8.39 9.61 2.98
N LEU A 39 7.56 10.61 3.29
CA LEU A 39 7.94 12.02 3.22
C LEU A 39 8.96 12.41 4.30
N TRP A 40 8.84 11.85 5.50
CA TRP A 40 9.84 12.02 6.56
C TRP A 40 11.19 11.43 6.16
N LEU A 41 11.22 10.26 5.53
CA LEU A 41 12.44 9.71 4.94
C LEU A 41 13.02 10.63 3.87
N ARG A 42 12.17 11.34 3.10
CA ARG A 42 12.59 12.28 2.07
C ARG A 42 13.14 13.61 2.61
N PHE A 43 12.56 14.14 3.68
CA PHE A 43 12.80 15.53 4.15
C PHE A 43 13.32 15.66 5.60
N GLY A 44 13.24 14.62 6.43
CA GLY A 44 13.09 14.76 7.89
C GLY A 44 14.29 14.47 8.80
N GLY A 45 15.44 13.95 8.34
CA GLY A 45 16.60 14.03 9.25
C GLY A 45 17.80 13.11 9.07
N VAL A 46 17.73 12.07 8.24
CA VAL A 46 18.91 11.23 7.95
C VAL A 46 19.30 11.30 6.47
N MET A 47 18.33 11.36 5.55
CA MET A 47 18.58 11.29 4.09
C MET A 47 18.62 12.65 3.37
N ALA A 48 18.13 13.72 4.02
CA ALA A 48 18.12 15.06 3.44
C ALA A 48 19.53 15.66 3.33
N ASP A 49 20.42 15.29 4.25
CA ASP A 49 21.83 15.69 4.24
C ASP A 49 22.60 15.04 3.07
N PHE A 50 22.26 13.78 2.75
CA PHE A 50 22.81 13.03 1.60
C PHE A 50 22.28 13.51 0.23
N ALA A 51 21.13 14.19 0.17
CA ALA A 51 20.55 14.68 -1.09
C ALA A 51 21.28 15.92 -1.66
N SER A 52 22.20 16.52 -0.90
CA SER A 52 22.97 17.70 -1.31
C SER A 52 24.25 17.34 -2.10
N ASP A 53 24.76 16.11 -1.96
CA ASP A 53 25.87 15.61 -2.76
C ASP A 53 25.31 14.90 -4.02
N LYS A 54 25.77 15.30 -5.21
CA LYS A 54 25.16 15.01 -6.52
C LYS A 54 25.35 13.57 -7.00
N ARG A 55 25.12 12.58 -6.16
CA ARG A 55 25.19 11.16 -6.52
C ARG A 55 24.14 10.36 -5.75
N SER A 56 22.88 10.65 -6.01
CA SER A 56 21.75 9.93 -5.43
C SER A 56 21.74 8.48 -5.91
N PRO A 57 21.69 7.46 -5.03
CA PRO A 57 21.33 6.11 -5.44
C PRO A 57 19.87 6.15 -5.91
N GLU A 58 19.65 6.08 -7.22
CA GLU A 58 18.32 6.20 -7.85
C GLU A 58 17.32 5.18 -7.28
N TYR A 59 17.81 4.02 -6.82
CA TYR A 59 17.00 2.93 -6.26
C TYR A 59 16.39 3.24 -4.89
N PHE A 60 17.10 3.99 -4.02
CA PHE A 60 16.53 4.42 -2.74
C PHE A 60 15.36 5.39 -2.97
N PHE A 61 15.51 6.30 -3.93
CA PHE A 61 14.44 7.19 -4.37
C PHE A 61 13.26 6.42 -4.97
N MET A 62 13.52 5.39 -5.79
CA MET A 62 12.47 4.51 -6.30
C MET A 62 11.71 3.80 -5.17
N GLY A 63 12.41 3.26 -4.17
CA GLY A 63 11.78 2.61 -3.01
C GLY A 63 10.88 3.56 -2.22
N VAL A 64 11.36 4.79 -1.94
CA VAL A 64 10.56 5.82 -1.24
C VAL A 64 9.35 6.26 -2.10
N TYR A 65 9.51 6.37 -3.43
CA TYR A 65 8.42 6.74 -4.33
C TYR A 65 7.32 5.67 -4.37
N VAL A 66 7.72 4.39 -4.40
CA VAL A 66 6.79 3.26 -4.29
C VAL A 66 6.07 3.28 -2.94
N LEU A 67 6.77 3.53 -1.84
CA LEU A 67 6.18 3.60 -0.50
C LEU A 67 5.13 4.72 -0.37
N VAL A 68 5.45 5.91 -0.88
CA VAL A 68 4.49 7.04 -0.93
C VAL A 68 3.33 6.72 -1.88
N GLY A 69 3.59 6.13 -3.05
CA GLY A 69 2.59 5.76 -4.03
C GLY A 69 1.57 4.74 -3.50
N THR A 70 2.05 3.67 -2.85
CA THR A 70 1.18 2.67 -2.22
C THR A 70 0.37 3.27 -1.08
N GLY A 71 0.95 4.14 -0.25
CA GLY A 71 0.23 4.83 0.82
C GLY A 71 -0.88 5.77 0.29
N ALA A 72 -0.62 6.49 -0.80
CA ALA A 72 -1.61 7.33 -1.47
C ALA A 72 -2.75 6.50 -2.08
N LEU A 73 -2.41 5.36 -2.71
CA LEU A 73 -3.40 4.44 -3.26
C LEU A 73 -4.29 3.85 -2.16
N MET A 74 -3.73 3.40 -1.04
CA MET A 74 -4.50 2.91 0.12
C MET A 74 -5.43 3.99 0.70
N THR A 75 -4.95 5.24 0.79
CA THR A 75 -5.76 6.38 1.27
C THR A 75 -6.91 6.70 0.32
N THR A 76 -6.65 6.64 -0.99
CA THR A 76 -7.65 6.90 -2.05
C THR A 76 -8.74 5.83 -2.06
N VAL A 77 -8.35 4.55 -1.95
CA VAL A 77 -9.30 3.42 -1.85
C VAL A 77 -10.14 3.51 -0.57
N GLY A 78 -9.52 3.86 0.56
CA GLY A 78 -10.24 4.07 1.82
C GLY A 78 -11.24 5.24 1.78
N PHE A 79 -10.88 6.34 1.11
CA PHE A 79 -11.78 7.48 0.93
C PHE A 79 -12.98 7.14 0.05
N PHE A 80 -12.77 6.40 -1.06
CA PHE A 80 -13.85 5.93 -1.91
C PHE A 80 -14.75 4.89 -1.22
N GLY A 81 -14.22 4.09 -0.29
CA GLY A 81 -15.01 3.20 0.57
C GLY A 81 -15.99 3.98 1.45
N CYS A 82 -15.51 4.94 2.25
CA CYS A 82 -16.38 5.72 3.13
C CYS A 82 -17.35 6.63 2.35
N CYS A 83 -16.90 7.28 1.27
CA CYS A 83 -17.80 8.09 0.44
C CYS A 83 -18.80 7.23 -0.35
N GLY A 84 -18.46 5.99 -0.70
CA GLY A 84 -19.34 5.04 -1.37
C GLY A 84 -20.52 4.61 -0.51
N ALA A 85 -20.33 4.49 0.80
CA ALA A 85 -21.39 4.23 1.75
C ALA A 85 -22.29 5.46 1.98
N ALA A 86 -21.70 6.67 2.00
CA ALA A 86 -22.42 7.91 2.31
C ALA A 86 -23.11 8.58 1.11
N ARG A 87 -22.67 8.29 -0.13
CA ARG A 87 -23.22 8.87 -1.36
C ARG A 87 -23.60 7.74 -2.31
N GLU A 88 -24.90 7.58 -2.58
CA GLU A 88 -25.47 6.68 -3.61
C GLU A 88 -25.11 7.08 -5.05
N SER A 89 -23.91 7.62 -5.29
CA SER A 89 -23.44 8.07 -6.59
C SER A 89 -22.85 6.91 -7.39
N GLN A 90 -23.43 6.66 -8.56
CA GLN A 90 -23.04 5.57 -9.47
C GLN A 90 -21.60 5.70 -10.00
N CYS A 91 -21.07 6.91 -10.18
CA CYS A 91 -19.68 7.11 -10.63
C CYS A 91 -18.64 6.70 -9.58
N LEU A 92 -18.99 6.79 -8.30
CA LEU A 92 -18.07 6.49 -7.20
C LEU A 92 -17.80 4.99 -7.08
N ILE A 93 -18.85 4.18 -7.29
CA ILE A 93 -18.77 2.72 -7.28
C ILE A 93 -17.99 2.19 -8.50
N GLY A 94 -18.20 2.81 -9.67
CA GLY A 94 -17.41 2.49 -10.87
C GLY A 94 -15.92 2.73 -10.68
N SER A 95 -15.55 3.83 -10.01
CA SER A 95 -14.14 4.16 -9.70
C SER A 95 -13.52 3.15 -8.75
N PHE A 96 -14.26 2.73 -7.71
CA PHE A 96 -13.81 1.69 -6.78
C PHE A 96 -13.58 0.35 -7.48
N PHE A 97 -14.52 -0.10 -8.32
CA PHE A 97 -14.38 -1.34 -9.09
C PHE A 97 -13.18 -1.30 -10.05
N ALA A 98 -12.98 -0.18 -10.76
CA ALA A 98 -11.84 0.00 -11.65
C ALA A 98 -10.50 -0.06 -10.89
N CYS A 99 -10.40 0.59 -9.72
CA CYS A 99 -9.22 0.52 -8.88
C CYS A 99 -8.93 -0.91 -8.41
N LEU A 100 -9.96 -1.65 -7.95
CA LEU A 100 -9.79 -3.05 -7.54
C LEU A 100 -9.34 -3.96 -8.69
N LEU A 101 -9.84 -3.74 -9.90
CA LEU A 101 -9.38 -4.49 -11.08
C LEU A 101 -7.90 -4.25 -11.38
N VAL A 102 -7.43 -3.00 -11.27
CA VAL A 102 -6.01 -2.68 -11.48
C VAL A 102 -5.14 -3.34 -10.40
N ILE A 103 -5.58 -3.32 -9.14
CA ILE A 103 -4.87 -3.99 -8.03
C ILE A 103 -4.81 -5.50 -8.27
N PHE A 104 -5.91 -6.13 -8.67
CA PHE A 104 -5.94 -7.56 -8.98
C PHE A 104 -5.01 -7.92 -10.15
N ALA A 105 -5.00 -7.12 -11.21
CA ALA A 105 -4.08 -7.32 -12.33
C ALA A 105 -2.60 -7.18 -11.89
N ALA A 106 -2.31 -6.23 -11.01
CA ALA A 106 -0.97 -6.06 -10.43
C ALA A 106 -0.59 -7.26 -9.54
N GLU A 107 -1.50 -7.76 -8.70
CA GLU A 107 -1.29 -8.96 -7.87
C GLU A 107 -1.01 -10.20 -8.72
N VAL A 108 -1.81 -10.45 -9.77
CA VAL A 108 -1.58 -11.58 -10.68
C VAL A 108 -0.25 -11.44 -11.41
N THR A 109 0.06 -10.24 -11.91
CA THR A 109 1.33 -9.98 -12.61
C THR A 109 2.52 -10.18 -11.68
N ALA A 110 2.47 -9.62 -10.46
CA ALA A 110 3.50 -9.79 -9.45
C ALA A 110 3.64 -11.24 -9.01
N GLY A 111 2.53 -11.97 -8.84
CA GLY A 111 2.53 -13.40 -8.49
C GLY A 111 3.16 -14.27 -9.58
N VAL A 112 2.82 -14.03 -10.84
CA VAL A 112 3.43 -14.74 -11.99
C VAL A 112 4.91 -14.41 -12.10
N PHE A 113 5.28 -13.13 -11.96
CA PHE A 113 6.68 -12.70 -11.98
C PHE A 113 7.48 -13.32 -10.83
N ALA A 114 6.92 -13.38 -9.62
CA ALA A 114 7.53 -14.03 -8.47
C ALA A 114 7.69 -15.54 -8.68
N PHE A 115 6.74 -16.20 -9.35
CA PHE A 115 6.80 -17.64 -9.62
C PHE A 115 7.88 -18.01 -10.65
N ILE A 116 7.91 -17.32 -11.79
CA ILE A 116 8.85 -17.59 -12.88
C ILE A 116 10.25 -17.05 -12.54
N GLY A 117 10.28 -15.91 -11.85
CA GLY A 117 11.48 -15.12 -11.62
C GLY A 117 12.16 -15.36 -10.29
N LYS A 118 11.91 -16.43 -9.53
CA LYS A 118 12.50 -16.64 -8.18
C LYS A 118 13.99 -16.27 -8.11
N LYS A 119 14.80 -16.75 -9.05
CA LYS A 119 16.25 -16.45 -9.13
C LYS A 119 16.52 -14.98 -9.49
N VAL A 120 15.75 -14.42 -10.42
CA VAL A 120 15.87 -13.02 -10.86
C VAL A 120 15.45 -12.06 -9.75
N ALA A 121 14.37 -12.33 -9.03
CA ALA A 121 13.88 -11.53 -7.91
C ALA A 121 14.90 -11.47 -6.76
N ILE A 122 15.55 -12.59 -6.44
CA ILE A 122 16.61 -12.65 -5.42
C ILE A 122 17.84 -11.86 -5.89
N GLN A 123 18.20 -11.96 -7.16
CA GLN A 123 19.37 -11.26 -7.72
C GLN A 123 19.14 -9.74 -7.80
N GLU A 124 17.92 -9.29 -8.12
CA GLU A 124 17.55 -7.87 -8.07
C GLU A 124 17.56 -7.35 -6.63
N ALA A 125 16.99 -8.08 -5.68
CA ALA A 125 17.05 -7.73 -4.26
C ALA A 125 18.50 -7.63 -3.74
N GLN A 126 19.37 -8.55 -4.19
CA GLN A 126 20.80 -8.51 -3.87
C GLN A 126 21.47 -7.25 -4.42
N LYS A 127 21.26 -6.96 -5.71
CA LYS A 127 21.85 -5.77 -6.34
C LYS A 127 21.38 -4.48 -5.68
N ILE A 128 20.10 -4.38 -5.35
CA ILE A 128 19.55 -3.21 -4.64
C ILE A 128 20.21 -3.05 -3.27
N TYR A 129 20.45 -4.16 -2.55
CA TYR A 129 21.09 -4.13 -1.24
C TYR A 129 22.58 -3.78 -1.30
N GLU A 130 23.33 -4.39 -2.24
CA GLU A 130 24.75 -4.11 -2.42
C GLU A 130 25.00 -2.68 -2.90
N ASP A 131 24.18 -2.17 -3.82
CA ASP A 131 24.32 -0.79 -4.32
C ASP A 131 24.01 0.23 -3.21
N ALA A 132 23.00 -0.02 -2.39
CA ALA A 132 22.72 0.80 -1.21
C ALA A 132 23.83 0.75 -0.14
N TYR A 133 24.54 -0.38 -0.04
CA TYR A 133 25.60 -0.58 0.94
C TYR A 133 26.96 -0.02 0.51
N ASP A 134 27.34 -0.17 -0.77
CA ASP A 134 28.58 0.41 -1.31
C ASP A 134 28.56 1.94 -1.19
N ASP A 135 27.39 2.54 -1.41
CA ASP A 135 27.17 3.98 -1.25
C ASP A 135 27.32 4.43 0.21
N TYR A 136 26.82 3.63 1.16
CA TYR A 136 27.01 3.86 2.60
C TYR A 136 28.49 3.77 3.02
N MET A 137 29.23 2.79 2.49
CA MET A 137 30.63 2.58 2.85
C MET A 137 31.58 3.65 2.29
N LYS A 138 31.26 4.26 1.15
CA LYS A 138 32.08 5.34 0.57
C LYS A 138 32.09 6.62 1.39
N ASN A 139 31.09 6.85 2.25
CA ASN A 139 30.99 8.05 3.08
C ASN A 139 30.86 7.70 4.58
N PRO A 140 31.96 7.30 5.25
CA PRO A 140 31.94 6.95 6.66
C PRO A 140 31.78 8.20 7.52
N VAL A 141 30.55 8.52 7.92
CA VAL A 141 30.32 9.40 9.08
C VAL A 141 30.76 8.63 10.33
N GLY A 142 32.04 8.73 10.68
CA GLY A 142 32.63 8.40 11.98
C GLY A 142 32.38 6.99 12.55
N LYS A 143 33.39 6.12 12.41
CA LYS A 143 33.54 4.78 13.05
C LYS A 143 32.53 3.70 12.64
N VAL A 144 32.59 3.28 11.37
CA VAL A 144 32.13 1.94 11.01
C VAL A 144 33.20 0.94 11.47
N ASN A 145 32.95 0.28 12.60
CA ASN A 145 33.82 -0.74 13.16
C ASN A 145 33.83 -1.99 12.25
N SER A 146 34.97 -2.67 12.16
CA SER A 146 35.24 -3.85 11.30
C SER A 146 34.23 -5.01 11.43
N THR A 147 33.30 -4.95 12.38
CA THR A 147 32.25 -5.94 12.63
C THR A 147 31.15 -5.97 11.54
N ILE A 148 30.87 -4.85 10.85
CA ILE A 148 29.82 -4.84 9.79
C ILE A 148 30.27 -5.64 8.56
N TYR A 149 31.56 -5.63 8.22
CA TYR A 149 32.13 -6.39 7.10
C TYR A 149 31.97 -7.89 7.26
N HIS A 150 32.11 -8.40 8.49
CA HIS A 150 31.97 -9.83 8.77
C HIS A 150 30.50 -10.29 8.76
N TYR A 151 29.54 -9.38 8.96
CA TYR A 151 28.10 -9.66 8.83
C TYR A 151 27.60 -9.48 7.38
N HIS A 152 28.31 -8.66 6.59
CA HIS A 152 27.96 -8.32 5.21
C HIS A 152 28.53 -9.32 4.19
N SER A 153 29.78 -9.79 4.39
CA SER A 153 30.45 -10.72 3.46
C SER A 153 30.06 -12.19 3.66
N ALA A 154 29.37 -12.53 4.74
CA ALA A 154 28.91 -13.88 5.02
C ALA A 154 27.39 -13.87 5.27
N ASN A 155 26.65 -14.40 4.32
CA ASN A 155 25.37 -15.06 4.56
C ASN A 155 24.11 -14.22 4.79
N CYS A 156 24.09 -12.89 4.77
CA CYS A 156 22.78 -12.21 4.90
C CYS A 156 21.84 -12.56 3.74
N LEU A 157 22.34 -12.64 2.50
CA LEU A 157 21.51 -12.98 1.36
C LEU A 157 21.22 -14.48 1.22
N VAL A 158 22.19 -15.33 1.53
CA VAL A 158 22.01 -16.79 1.55
C VAL A 158 21.03 -17.16 2.67
N GLU A 159 21.12 -16.49 3.81
CA GLU A 159 20.18 -16.69 4.91
C GLU A 159 18.83 -16.06 4.61
N ILE A 160 18.74 -14.90 3.95
CA ILE A 160 17.47 -14.40 3.42
C ILE A 160 16.88 -15.40 2.43
N GLN A 161 17.69 -16.03 1.58
CA GLN A 161 17.23 -17.07 0.66
C GLN A 161 16.69 -18.28 1.42
N ASN A 162 17.41 -18.73 2.45
CA ASN A 162 17.07 -19.86 3.29
C ASN A 162 15.81 -19.57 4.14
N VAL A 163 15.68 -18.34 4.64
CA VAL A 163 14.52 -17.82 5.37
C VAL A 163 13.33 -17.64 4.42
N ILE A 164 13.54 -17.21 3.17
CA ILE A 164 12.49 -17.11 2.14
C ILE A 164 12.04 -18.51 1.72
N ASP A 165 12.93 -19.48 1.55
CA ASP A 165 12.53 -20.86 1.22
C ASP A 165 11.80 -21.53 2.41
N ALA A 166 12.27 -21.32 3.64
CA ALA A 166 11.63 -21.84 4.85
C ALA A 166 10.29 -21.16 5.16
N ASN A 167 10.17 -19.85 4.91
CA ASN A 167 8.97 -19.06 5.18
C ASN A 167 8.19 -18.69 3.91
N LEU A 168 8.50 -19.33 2.77
CA LEU A 168 7.79 -19.13 1.51
C LEU A 168 6.30 -19.37 1.70
N HIS A 169 5.97 -20.32 2.58
CA HIS A 169 4.61 -20.66 2.94
C HIS A 169 3.90 -19.49 3.64
N LEU A 170 4.56 -18.74 4.51
CA LEU A 170 3.98 -17.54 5.14
C LEU A 170 3.73 -16.43 4.12
N VAL A 171 4.71 -16.16 3.26
CA VAL A 171 4.57 -15.15 2.19
C VAL A 171 3.46 -15.56 1.21
N GLY A 172 3.37 -16.84 0.87
CA GLY A 172 2.29 -17.41 0.06
C GLY A 172 0.92 -17.26 0.71
N ILE A 173 0.78 -17.58 2.02
CA ILE A 173 -0.47 -17.38 2.76
C ILE A 173 -0.87 -15.91 2.75
N VAL A 174 0.05 -15.00 3.04
CA VAL A 174 -0.22 -13.55 3.04
C VAL A 174 -0.67 -13.10 1.65
N GLY A 175 0.01 -13.54 0.58
CA GLY A 175 -0.38 -13.23 -0.79
C GLY A 175 -1.78 -13.76 -1.16
N ILE A 176 -2.09 -14.99 -0.79
CA ILE A 176 -3.43 -15.59 -1.02
C ILE A 176 -4.50 -14.85 -0.22
N ALA A 177 -4.22 -14.46 1.03
CA ALA A 177 -5.15 -13.71 1.86
C ALA A 177 -5.44 -12.32 1.29
N ILE A 178 -4.41 -11.63 0.78
CA ILE A 178 -4.55 -10.34 0.10
C ILE A 178 -5.40 -10.52 -1.17
N ALA A 179 -5.05 -11.47 -2.04
CA ALA A 179 -5.81 -11.74 -3.26
C ALA A 179 -7.26 -12.12 -2.99
N GLY A 180 -7.49 -12.93 -1.95
CA GLY A 180 -8.84 -13.28 -1.49
C GLY A 180 -9.63 -12.05 -1.07
N THR A 181 -9.03 -11.16 -0.26
CA THR A 181 -9.66 -9.90 0.16
C THR A 181 -10.01 -9.02 -1.04
N THR A 182 -9.12 -8.93 -2.03
CA THR A 182 -9.34 -8.20 -3.28
C THR A 182 -10.51 -8.79 -4.07
N ILE A 183 -10.58 -10.12 -4.20
CA ILE A 183 -11.69 -10.81 -4.89
C ILE A 183 -13.02 -10.59 -4.18
N PHE A 184 -13.06 -10.72 -2.85
CA PHE A 184 -14.26 -10.43 -2.07
C PHE A 184 -14.73 -8.99 -2.30
N GLY A 185 -13.80 -8.01 -2.30
CA GLY A 185 -14.11 -6.62 -2.62
C GLY A 185 -14.75 -6.44 -4.00
N MET A 186 -14.26 -7.15 -5.02
CA MET A 186 -14.85 -7.12 -6.37
C MET A 186 -16.27 -7.70 -6.41
N ILE A 187 -16.50 -8.82 -5.72
CA ILE A 187 -17.82 -9.47 -5.67
C ILE A 187 -18.84 -8.55 -4.98
N PHE A 188 -18.49 -8.01 -3.80
CA PHE A 188 -19.35 -7.06 -3.10
C PHE A 188 -19.64 -5.82 -3.92
N SER A 189 -18.64 -5.29 -4.63
CA SER A 189 -18.82 -4.14 -5.52
C SER A 189 -19.80 -4.44 -6.67
N MET A 190 -19.73 -5.62 -7.29
CA MET A 190 -20.68 -6.03 -8.33
C MET A 190 -22.11 -6.18 -7.79
N VAL A 191 -22.28 -6.80 -6.62
CA VAL A 191 -23.59 -6.96 -5.97
C VAL A 191 -24.18 -5.59 -5.63
N LEU A 192 -23.38 -4.67 -5.07
CA LEU A 192 -23.81 -3.32 -4.73
C LEU A 192 -24.16 -2.49 -5.98
N CYS A 193 -23.37 -2.61 -7.05
CA CYS A 193 -23.70 -2.04 -8.37
C CYS A 193 -25.08 -2.49 -8.85
N CYS A 194 -25.34 -3.80 -8.80
CA CYS A 194 -26.60 -4.38 -9.23
C CYS A 194 -27.77 -3.90 -8.36
N ALA A 195 -27.60 -3.85 -7.04
CA ALA A 195 -28.62 -3.38 -6.12
C ALA A 195 -29.02 -1.92 -6.41
N ILE A 196 -28.05 -1.02 -6.56
CA ILE A 196 -28.33 0.41 -6.80
C ILE A 196 -28.92 0.64 -8.20
N ARG A 197 -28.43 -0.09 -9.22
CA ARG A 197 -29.01 -0.03 -10.57
C ARG A 197 -30.46 -0.51 -10.59
N ASN A 198 -30.79 -1.53 -9.79
CA ASN A 198 -32.16 -2.01 -9.65
C ASN A 198 -33.07 -0.91 -9.05
N THR A 199 -32.61 -0.24 -7.99
CA THR A 199 -33.36 0.88 -7.38
C THR A 199 -33.58 2.04 -8.35
N ARG A 200 -32.58 2.39 -9.19
CA ARG A 200 -32.72 3.49 -10.17
C ARG A 200 -33.67 3.18 -11.32
N ASN A 201 -33.82 1.91 -11.72
CA ASN A 201 -34.75 1.51 -12.77
C ASN A 201 -36.23 1.49 -12.30
N MET A 202 -36.46 1.60 -10.99
CA MET A 202 -37.80 1.64 -10.39
C MET A 202 -38.30 3.07 -10.10
N ILE A 203 -37.52 4.10 -10.40
CA ILE A 203 -37.83 5.54 -10.24
C ILE A 203 -37.99 6.15 -11.63
#